data_AF-A0A537CAY4-F1
#
_entry.id   AF-A0A537CAY4-F1
#
_cell.length_a   1.000
_cell.length_b   1.000
_cell.length_c   1.000
_cell.angle_alpha   90.00
_cell.angle_beta   90.00
_cell.angle_gamma   90.00
#
_symmetry.space_group_name_H-M   'P 1'
#
loop_
_entity.id
_entity.type
_entity.pdbx_description
1 polymer ?
#
loop_
_entity_poly.entity_id
_entity_poly.type
_entity_poly.pdbx_seq_one_letter_code
_entity_poly.pdbx_strand_id
1 'polypeptide(L)'
;MGNETANLDVSRVVTLVGTSIAIFTFLLFFLFPRFASGEIDPILFQATLTVIGVAIFSLVYAGLFFYTLTLPYYLNSAESVAIQRKGDLFWLIGYSVLLLEPTLILLTVRLWIVALAWMALWLSYIYLTLQEYRKALKLNVR
;
A
#
# COMPACT_ATOMS: atom_id res chain seq x y z
N MET A 1 4.02 0.03 26.54
CA MET A 1 4.40 0.72 25.29
C MET A 1 4.06 -0.04 24.01
N GLY A 2 3.97 -1.38 23.98
CA GLY A 2 3.67 -2.14 22.74
C GLY A 2 2.25 -2.04 22.19
N ASN A 3 1.23 -1.87 23.04
CA ASN A 3 -0.18 -1.86 22.58
C ASN A 3 -0.58 -0.54 21.91
N GLU A 4 0.00 0.60 22.32
CA GLU A 4 -0.29 1.90 21.73
C GLU A 4 0.25 2.01 20.30
N THR A 5 1.46 1.50 20.04
CA THR A 5 2.05 1.43 18.70
C THR A 5 1.26 0.50 17.79
N ALA A 6 0.87 -0.69 18.28
CA ALA A 6 0.06 -1.62 17.50
C ALA A 6 -1.32 -1.06 17.13
N ASN A 7 -1.99 -0.35 18.06
CA ASN A 7 -3.27 0.32 17.78
C ASN A 7 -3.14 1.43 16.72
N LEU A 8 -2.05 2.19 16.74
CA LEU A 8 -1.77 3.20 15.72
C LEU A 8 -1.56 2.56 14.34
N ASP A 9 -0.84 1.44 14.28
CA ASP A 9 -0.61 0.70 13.04
C ASP A 9 -1.91 0.12 12.48
N VAL A 10 -2.78 -0.46 13.32
CA VAL A 10 -4.12 -0.90 12.92
C VAL A 10 -4.93 0.27 12.33
N SER A 11 -4.98 1.41 13.01
CA SER A 11 -5.77 2.57 12.55
C SER A 11 -5.29 3.09 11.19
N ARG A 12 -3.97 3.16 10.99
CA ARG A 12 -3.35 3.55 9.71
C ARG A 12 -3.72 2.57 8.60
N VAL A 13 -3.57 1.28 8.85
CA VAL A 13 -3.88 0.25 7.87
C VAL A 13 -5.35 0.26 7.48
N VAL A 14 -6.27 0.34 8.45
CA VAL A 14 -7.72 0.40 8.18
C VAL A 14 -8.07 1.61 7.31
N THR A 15 -7.47 2.77 7.59
CA THR A 15 -7.68 3.99 6.79
C THR A 15 -7.19 3.83 5.35
N LEU A 16 -6.00 3.25 5.16
CA LEU A 16 -5.43 3.00 3.84
C LEU A 16 -6.28 1.98 3.06
N VAL A 17 -6.74 0.91 3.71
CA VAL A 17 -7.66 -0.08 3.11
C VAL A 17 -8.95 0.61 2.64
N GLY A 18 -9.58 1.41 3.49
CA GLY A 18 -10.80 2.14 3.12
C GLY A 18 -10.60 3.06 1.92
N THR A 19 -9.45 3.73 1.85
CA THR A 19 -9.08 4.61 0.74
C THR A 19 -8.89 3.82 -0.56
N SER A 20 -8.13 2.72 -0.56
CA SER A 20 -7.96 1.88 -1.75
C SER A 20 -9.27 1.25 -2.21
N ILE A 21 -10.16 0.83 -1.29
CA ILE A 21 -11.50 0.33 -1.66
C ILE A 21 -12.32 1.43 -2.32
N ALA A 22 -12.25 2.67 -1.83
CA ALA A 22 -12.94 3.79 -2.45
C ALA A 22 -12.40 4.06 -3.86
N ILE A 23 -11.08 4.10 -4.04
CA ILE A 23 -10.43 4.26 -5.36
C ILE A 23 -10.85 3.14 -6.31
N PHE A 24 -10.75 1.88 -5.88
CA PHE A 24 -11.19 0.72 -6.65
C PHE A 24 -12.65 0.85 -7.10
N THR A 25 -13.52 1.23 -6.17
CA THR A 25 -14.95 1.41 -6.43
C THR A 25 -15.19 2.52 -7.45
N PHE A 26 -14.56 3.67 -7.28
CA PHE A 26 -14.68 4.79 -8.22
C PHE A 26 -14.14 4.44 -9.61
N LEU A 27 -13.05 3.67 -9.71
CA LEU A 27 -12.55 3.17 -10.99
C LEU A 27 -13.59 2.29 -11.68
N LEU A 28 -14.24 1.39 -10.95
CA LEU A 28 -15.32 0.59 -11.53
C LEU A 28 -16.47 1.49 -12.00
N PHE A 29 -16.94 2.42 -11.18
CA PHE A 29 -18.06 3.30 -11.58
C PHE A 29 -17.74 4.18 -12.80
N PHE A 30 -16.55 4.76 -12.87
CA PHE A 30 -16.21 5.74 -13.91
C PHE A 30 -15.52 5.14 -15.14
N LEU A 31 -14.66 4.14 -14.96
CA LEU A 31 -13.84 3.57 -16.03
C LEU A 31 -14.39 2.27 -16.59
N PHE A 32 -15.23 1.51 -15.86
CA PHE A 32 -15.87 0.32 -16.45
C PHE A 32 -16.75 0.64 -17.67
N PRO A 33 -17.58 1.70 -17.68
CA PRO A 33 -18.34 2.06 -18.88
C PRO A 33 -17.43 2.37 -20.09
N ARG A 34 -16.30 3.05 -19.84
CA ARG A 34 -15.29 3.37 -20.86
C ARG A 34 -14.50 2.14 -21.33
N PHE A 35 -14.29 1.17 -20.45
CA PHE A 35 -13.74 -0.14 -20.79
C PHE A 35 -14.71 -0.88 -21.71
N ALA A 36 -16.00 -0.92 -21.36
CA ALA A 36 -17.02 -1.59 -22.14
C ALA A 36 -17.23 -0.95 -23.53
N SER A 37 -17.01 0.36 -23.67
CA SER A 37 -17.03 1.07 -24.96
C SER A 37 -15.71 0.98 -25.75
N GLY A 38 -14.64 0.43 -25.18
CA GLY A 38 -13.33 0.31 -25.83
C GLY A 38 -12.51 1.60 -25.89
N GLU A 39 -12.88 2.62 -25.10
CA GLU A 39 -12.19 3.91 -25.04
C GLU A 39 -10.84 3.85 -24.30
N ILE A 40 -10.67 2.87 -23.42
CA ILE A 40 -9.45 2.66 -22.64
C ILE A 40 -8.78 1.33 -22.97
N ASP A 41 -7.51 1.22 -22.64
CA ASP A 41 -6.74 -0.01 -22.87
C ASP A 41 -7.25 -1.13 -21.94
N PRO A 42 -7.73 -2.26 -22.50
CA PRO A 42 -8.34 -3.32 -21.69
C PRO A 42 -7.33 -4.06 -20.81
N ILE A 43 -6.07 -4.17 -21.26
CA ILE A 43 -5.00 -4.85 -20.54
C ILE A 43 -4.58 -3.98 -19.36
N LEU A 44 -4.36 -2.68 -19.59
CA LEU A 44 -3.98 -1.74 -18.53
C LEU A 44 -5.08 -1.59 -17.48
N PHE A 45 -6.35 -1.56 -17.89
CA PHE A 45 -7.46 -1.47 -16.94
C PHE A 45 -7.52 -2.70 -16.02
N GLN A 46 -7.45 -3.91 -16.58
CA GLN A 46 -7.45 -5.14 -15.79
C GLN A 46 -6.21 -5.26 -14.88
N ALA A 47 -5.04 -4.90 -15.40
CA ALA A 47 -3.81 -4.84 -14.62
C ALA A 47 -3.97 -3.87 -13.44
N THR A 48 -4.51 -2.67 -13.68
CA THR A 48 -4.75 -1.66 -12.64
C THR A 48 -5.67 -2.18 -11.53
N LEU A 49 -6.81 -2.78 -11.89
CA LEU A 49 -7.73 -3.37 -10.92
C LEU A 49 -7.09 -4.50 -10.12
N THR A 50 -6.29 -5.35 -10.78
CA THR A 50 -5.59 -6.45 -10.12
C THR A 50 -4.58 -5.93 -9.11
N VAL A 51 -3.80 -4.92 -9.50
CA VAL A 51 -2.79 -4.31 -8.63
C VAL A 51 -3.43 -3.65 -7.41
N ILE A 52 -4.52 -2.90 -7.59
CA ILE A 52 -5.28 -2.32 -6.48
C ILE A 52 -5.86 -3.41 -5.58
N GLY A 53 -6.40 -4.49 -6.16
CA GLY A 53 -6.89 -5.64 -5.40
C GLY A 53 -5.79 -6.30 -4.54
N VAL A 54 -4.57 -6.41 -5.07
CA VAL A 54 -3.40 -6.89 -4.32
C VAL A 54 -3.03 -5.92 -3.20
N ALA A 55 -3.07 -4.60 -3.42
CA ALA A 55 -2.84 -3.61 -2.36
C ALA A 55 -3.84 -3.77 -1.21
N ILE A 56 -5.14 -3.82 -1.54
CA ILE A 56 -6.22 -4.01 -0.55
C ILE A 56 -5.99 -5.30 0.24
N PHE A 57 -5.78 -6.43 -0.45
CA PHE A 57 -5.56 -7.71 0.19
C PHE A 57 -4.37 -7.67 1.15
N SER A 58 -3.24 -7.13 0.69
CA SER A 58 -2.00 -7.05 1.45
C SER A 58 -2.17 -6.16 2.70
N LEU A 59 -2.81 -5.00 2.55
CA LEU A 59 -3.11 -4.09 3.67
C LEU A 59 -4.08 -4.74 4.67
N VAL A 60 -5.15 -5.39 4.22
CA VAL A 60 -6.07 -6.11 5.13
C VAL A 60 -5.31 -7.17 5.93
N TYR A 61 -4.42 -7.94 5.28
CA TYR A 61 -3.60 -8.94 5.94
C TYR A 61 -2.61 -8.34 6.96
N ALA A 62 -2.00 -7.20 6.64
CA ALA A 62 -1.18 -6.44 7.59
C ALA A 62 -2.00 -6.03 8.83
N GLY A 63 -3.22 -5.55 8.60
CA GLY A 63 -4.14 -5.14 9.67
C GLY A 63 -4.52 -6.29 10.58
N LEU A 64 -4.70 -7.51 10.04
CA LEU A 64 -4.95 -8.71 10.84
C LEU A 64 -3.77 -9.04 11.77
N PHE A 65 -2.53 -8.95 11.28
CA PHE A 65 -1.33 -9.16 12.09
C PHE A 65 -1.18 -8.11 13.18
N PHE A 66 -1.38 -6.84 12.87
CA PHE A 66 -1.32 -5.77 13.87
C PHE A 66 -2.45 -5.88 14.90
N TYR A 67 -3.66 -6.26 14.48
CA TYR A 67 -4.77 -6.51 15.39
C TYR A 67 -4.46 -7.68 16.34
N THR A 68 -3.77 -8.72 15.87
CA THR A 68 -3.38 -9.84 16.75
C THR A 68 -2.46 -9.41 17.89
N LEU A 69 -1.63 -8.39 17.68
CA LEU A 69 -0.76 -7.80 18.71
C LEU A 69 -1.53 -6.95 19.73
N THR A 70 -2.76 -6.52 19.41
CA THR A 70 -3.60 -5.72 20.33
C THR A 70 -4.46 -6.58 21.25
N LEU A 71 -4.59 -7.88 20.95
CA LEU A 71 -5.40 -8.81 21.75
C LEU A 71 -4.75 -9.03 23.14
N PRO A 72 -5.55 -9.15 24.22
CA PRO A 72 -5.06 -9.30 25.59
C PRO A 72 -4.43 -10.67 25.90
N TYR A 73 -4.06 -11.45 24.88
CA TYR A 73 -3.39 -12.74 25.05
C TYR A 73 -1.91 -12.54 25.39
N TYR A 74 -1.39 -13.34 26.31
CA TYR A 74 0.04 -13.40 26.60
C TYR A 74 0.78 -14.07 25.44
N LEU A 75 1.12 -13.28 24.42
CA LEU A 75 2.10 -13.69 23.41
C LEU A 75 3.49 -13.59 24.02
N ASN A 76 4.33 -14.60 23.78
CA ASN A 76 5.73 -14.48 24.16
C ASN A 76 6.41 -13.38 23.30
N SER A 77 7.54 -12.84 23.77
CA SER A 77 8.29 -11.80 23.06
C SER A 77 8.72 -12.25 21.66
N ALA A 78 9.12 -13.51 21.50
CA ALA A 78 9.50 -14.08 20.21
C ALA A 78 8.32 -14.17 19.22
N GLU A 79 7.13 -14.52 19.71
CA GLU A 79 5.91 -14.61 18.88
C GLU A 79 5.44 -13.24 18.45
N SER A 80 5.48 -12.27 19.36
CA SER A 80 5.13 -10.87 19.09
C SER A 80 6.02 -10.26 18.00
N VAL A 81 7.34 -10.50 18.07
CA VAL A 81 8.30 -10.04 17.04
C VAL A 81 8.05 -10.73 15.69
N ALA A 82 7.72 -12.02 15.69
CA ALA A 82 7.43 -12.74 14.45
C ALA A 82 6.15 -12.25 13.77
N ILE A 83 5.09 -11.97 14.56
CA ILE A 83 3.82 -11.42 14.07
C ILE A 83 4.03 -9.99 13.53
N GLN A 84 4.75 -9.14 14.27
CA GLN A 84 5.09 -7.78 13.83
C GLN A 84 5.82 -7.81 12.48
N ARG A 85 6.86 -8.64 12.35
CA ARG A 85 7.63 -8.75 11.10
C ARG A 85 6.75 -9.18 9.92
N LYS A 86 5.80 -10.08 10.12
CA LYS A 86 4.83 -10.47 9.07
C LYS A 86 3.93 -9.30 8.71
N GLY A 87 3.38 -8.60 9.70
CA GLY A 87 2.58 -7.38 9.52
C GLY A 87 3.34 -6.32 8.72
N ASP A 88 4.59 -6.05 9.09
CA ASP A 88 5.46 -5.06 8.41
C ASP A 88 5.72 -5.42 6.95
N LEU A 89 5.91 -6.71 6.63
CA LEU A 89 6.12 -7.17 5.26
C LEU A 89 4.87 -6.94 4.40
N PHE A 90 3.70 -7.35 4.89
CA PHE A 90 2.44 -7.12 4.18
C PHE A 90 2.13 -5.61 4.07
N TRP A 91 2.40 -4.84 5.12
CA TRP A 91 2.24 -3.40 5.10
C TRP A 91 3.13 -2.75 4.04
N LEU A 92 4.41 -3.14 3.97
CA LEU A 92 5.36 -2.60 2.99
C LEU A 92 4.92 -2.93 1.56
N ILE A 93 4.49 -4.16 1.31
CA ILE A 93 3.98 -4.58 -0.01
C ILE A 93 2.73 -3.75 -0.34
N GLY A 94 1.73 -3.75 0.54
CA GLY A 94 0.47 -3.05 0.32
C GLY A 94 0.66 -1.55 0.10
N TYR A 95 1.48 -0.90 0.91
CA TYR A 95 1.80 0.52 0.78
C TYR A 95 2.57 0.83 -0.51
N SER A 96 3.57 0.02 -0.86
CA SER A 96 4.33 0.21 -2.11
C SER A 96 3.44 0.10 -3.33
N VAL A 97 2.50 -0.84 -3.32
CA VAL A 97 1.54 -1.02 -4.41
C VAL A 97 0.50 0.10 -4.45
N LEU A 98 0.04 0.57 -3.28
CA LEU A 98 -0.87 1.71 -3.16
C LEU A 98 -0.28 2.98 -3.82
N LEU A 99 1.03 3.20 -3.67
CA LEU A 99 1.72 4.32 -4.34
C LEU A 99 1.75 4.21 -5.87
N LEU A 100 1.59 3.01 -6.43
CA LEU A 100 1.53 2.80 -7.88
C LEU A 100 0.13 3.05 -8.47
N GLU A 101 -0.93 3.04 -7.65
CA GLU A 101 -2.32 3.22 -8.11
C GLU A 101 -2.49 4.47 -8.99
N PRO A 102 -2.04 5.68 -8.60
CA PRO A 102 -2.24 6.89 -9.40
C PRO A 102 -1.58 6.79 -10.79
N THR A 103 -0.39 6.21 -10.85
CA THR A 103 0.33 6.03 -12.11
C THR A 103 -0.41 5.06 -13.02
N LEU A 104 -0.87 3.92 -12.50
CA LEU A 104 -1.60 2.91 -13.27
C LEU A 104 -2.94 3.42 -13.80
N ILE A 105 -3.66 4.21 -12.99
CA ILE A 105 -4.89 4.86 -13.41
C ILE A 105 -4.62 5.81 -14.58
N LEU A 106 -3.57 6.64 -14.50
CA LEU A 106 -3.19 7.56 -15.57
C LEU A 106 -2.78 6.84 -16.86
N LEU A 107 -2.05 5.73 -16.76
CA LEU A 107 -1.69 4.89 -17.91
C LEU A 107 -2.94 4.29 -18.56
N THR A 108 -3.90 3.82 -17.76
CA THR A 108 -5.17 3.25 -18.25
C THR A 108 -5.95 4.23 -19.12
N VAL A 109 -5.96 5.52 -18.75
CA VAL A 109 -6.59 6.60 -19.52
C VAL A 109 -5.66 7.25 -20.55
N ARG A 110 -4.51 6.63 -20.83
CA ARG A 110 -3.51 7.06 -21.84
C ARG A 110 -2.87 8.43 -21.58
N LEU A 111 -2.83 8.88 -20.33
CA LEU A 111 -2.15 10.12 -19.91
C LEU A 111 -0.67 9.85 -19.57
N TRP A 112 0.09 9.43 -20.58
CA TRP A 112 1.47 8.96 -20.41
C TRP A 112 2.42 9.96 -19.76
N ILE A 113 2.39 11.23 -20.20
CA ILE A 113 3.29 12.26 -19.67
C ILE A 113 3.04 12.49 -18.18
N VAL A 114 1.77 12.56 -17.79
CA VAL A 114 1.38 12.75 -16.39
C VAL A 114 1.74 11.51 -15.58
N ALA A 115 1.51 10.31 -16.13
CA ALA A 115 1.88 9.05 -15.48
C ALA A 115 3.39 8.96 -15.21
N LEU A 116 4.22 9.34 -16.18
CA LEU A 116 5.69 9.36 -16.03
C LEU A 116 6.13 10.39 -15.00
N ALA A 117 5.55 11.59 -15.00
CA ALA A 117 5.81 12.60 -13.98
C ALA A 117 5.46 12.07 -12.58
N TRP A 118 4.32 11.41 -12.44
CA TRP A 118 3.93 10.80 -11.17
C TRP A 118 4.88 9.68 -10.75
N MET A 119 5.25 8.80 -11.69
CA MET A 119 6.22 7.74 -11.43
C MET A 119 7.55 8.29 -10.94
N ALA A 120 8.06 9.37 -11.56
CA ALA A 120 9.31 10.00 -11.18
C ALA A 120 9.26 10.57 -9.76
N LEU A 121 8.16 11.23 -9.39
CA LEU A 121 7.96 11.76 -8.04
C LEU A 121 7.93 10.64 -7.00
N TRP A 122 7.23 9.54 -7.27
CA TRP A 122 7.16 8.40 -6.35
C TRP A 122 8.50 7.68 -6.19
N LEU A 123 9.23 7.45 -7.29
CA LEU A 123 10.57 6.86 -7.23
C LEU A 123 11.54 7.78 -6.47
N SER A 124 11.42 9.10 -6.65
CA SER A 124 12.22 10.08 -5.90
C SER A 124 11.90 10.02 -4.41
N TYR A 125 10.62 9.93 -4.03
CA TYR A 125 10.21 9.77 -2.64
C TYR A 125 10.78 8.49 -2.01
N ILE A 126 10.68 7.35 -2.70
CA ILE A 126 11.25 6.07 -2.24
C ILE A 126 12.77 6.20 -2.08
N TYR A 127 13.45 6.78 -3.07
CA TYR A 127 14.90 6.97 -3.04
C TYR A 127 15.34 7.83 -1.85
N LEU A 128 14.70 8.97 -1.64
CA LEU A 128 15.00 9.88 -0.53
C LEU A 128 14.73 9.21 0.82
N THR A 129 13.61 8.49 0.95
CA THR A 129 13.27 7.75 2.17
C THR A 129 14.33 6.69 2.50
N LEU A 130 14.76 5.92 1.48
CA LEU A 130 15.84 4.94 1.64
C LEU A 130 17.17 5.60 1.99
N GLN A 131 17.47 6.77 1.41
CA GLN A 131 18.68 7.51 1.70
C GLN A 131 18.71 7.98 3.16
N GLU A 132 17.62 8.56 3.66
CA GLU A 132 17.51 8.98 5.06
C GLU A 132 17.56 7.79 6.02
N TYR A 133 16.88 6.68 5.70
CA TYR A 133 16.95 5.46 6.50
C TYR A 133 18.39 4.91 6.59
N ARG A 134 19.12 4.90 5.46
CA ARG A 134 20.54 4.51 5.44
C ARG A 134 21.43 5.45 6.27
N LYS A 135 21.15 6.75 6.28
CA LYS A 135 21.88 7.72 7.12
C LYS A 135 21.62 7.47 8.61
N ALA A 136 20.37 7.27 9.00
CA ALA A 136 20.00 6.99 10.38
C ALA A 136 20.66 5.69 10.91
N LEU A 137 20.69 4.64 10.10
CA LEU A 137 21.41 3.40 10.43
C LEU A 137 22.90 3.61 10.66
N LYS A 138 23.56 4.47 9.87
CA LYS A 138 24.98 4.79 10.06
C LYS A 138 25.26 5.58 11.33
N LEU A 139 24.31 6.39 11.79
CA LEU A 139 24.44 7.19 13.02
C LEU A 139 24.21 6.37 14.29
N ASN A 140 23.31 5.37 14.27
CA ASN A 140 23.07 4.46 15.40
C ASN A 140 24.14 3.37 15.60
N VAL A 141 25.15 3.30 14.72
CA VAL A 141 26.27 2.35 14.80
C VAL A 141 27.56 3.01 15.31
N ARG A 142 27.53 4.32 15.61
CA ARG A 142 28.62 5.06 16.28
C ARG A 142 28.28 5.31 17.74
#